data_AF-A0A7Y1UNL6-F1
#
_entry.id   AF-A0A7Y1UNL6-F1
#
_cell.length_a   1.000
_cell.length_b   1.000
_cell.length_c   1.000
_cell.angle_alpha   90.00
_cell.angle_beta   90.00
_cell.angle_gamma   90.00
#
_symmetry.space_group_name_H-M   'P 1'
#
loop_
_entity.id
_entity.type
_entity.pdbx_description
1 polymer ?
#
loop_
_entity_poly.entity_id
_entity_poly.type
_entity_poly.pdbx_seq_one_letter_code
_entity_poly.pdbx_strand_id
1 'polypeptide(L)'
;FTVPFVCGARNLGEALRRLGEGAAMIRTKGEAGTGDVVEAVRHFRTINGEIQRLAGMKHEELMSTARDLGAPFGLVEEVAETGKLPVVNFAAGGIATPADAALMMQLGVDGVFVGSGIFKSGDPATRAKAIVEATTYYEDPSIVAKVSRDLGEPMVGIGVTELDESERLAGRGW
;
A
#
# COMPACT_ATOMS: atom_id res chain seq x y z
N PHE A 1 -12.62 -19.93 4.53
CA PHE A 1 -12.79 -19.94 3.07
C PHE A 1 -11.61 -20.68 2.45
N THR A 2 -11.77 -21.27 1.25
CA THR A 2 -10.65 -21.89 0.51
C THR A 2 -9.94 -20.90 -0.42
N VAL A 3 -10.65 -19.87 -0.90
CA VAL A 3 -10.11 -18.80 -1.74
C VAL A 3 -9.36 -17.79 -0.86
N PRO A 4 -8.15 -17.33 -1.24
CA PRO A 4 -7.38 -16.36 -0.47
C PRO A 4 -8.03 -14.97 -0.48
N PHE A 5 -7.88 -14.23 0.63
CA PHE A 5 -8.37 -12.86 0.79
C PHE A 5 -7.23 -11.86 0.82
N VAL A 6 -7.44 -10.72 0.16
CA VAL A 6 -6.59 -9.53 0.28
C VAL A 6 -7.30 -8.47 1.12
N CYS A 7 -6.62 -7.94 2.13
CA CYS A 7 -7.19 -6.94 3.04
C CYS A 7 -6.38 -5.64 3.06
N GLY A 8 -7.08 -4.52 3.23
CA GLY A 8 -6.46 -3.20 3.37
C GLY A 8 -6.06 -2.89 4.80
N ALA A 9 -4.90 -2.27 5.00
CA ALA A 9 -4.43 -1.77 6.30
C ALA A 9 -3.82 -0.37 6.21
N ARG A 10 -3.91 0.38 7.31
CA ARG A 10 -3.32 1.72 7.48
C ARG A 10 -2.11 1.76 8.42
N ASN A 11 -2.02 0.76 9.29
CA ASN A 11 -1.00 0.59 10.32
C ASN A 11 -0.79 -0.92 10.55
N LEU A 12 0.26 -1.27 11.29
CA LEU A 12 0.62 -2.66 11.55
C LEU A 12 -0.46 -3.38 12.35
N GLY A 13 -1.07 -2.72 13.34
CA GLY A 13 -2.16 -3.31 14.12
C GLY A 13 -3.33 -3.78 13.24
N GLU A 14 -3.78 -2.93 12.31
CA GLU A 14 -4.79 -3.31 11.32
C GLU A 14 -4.33 -4.51 10.47
N ALA A 15 -3.09 -4.48 9.96
CA ALA A 15 -2.55 -5.55 9.14
C ALA A 15 -2.56 -6.89 9.90
N LEU A 16 -2.01 -6.93 11.11
CA LEU A 16 -1.92 -8.16 11.92
C LEU A 16 -3.29 -8.67 12.35
N ARG A 17 -4.27 -7.79 12.61
CA ARG A 17 -5.65 -8.21 12.85
C ARG A 17 -6.27 -8.88 11.62
N ARG A 18 -6.01 -8.38 10.41
CA ARG A 18 -6.48 -9.03 9.16
C ARG A 18 -5.81 -10.38 8.94
N LEU A 19 -4.52 -10.50 9.24
CA LEU A 19 -3.81 -11.78 9.19
C LEU A 19 -4.37 -12.78 10.21
N GLY A 20 -4.68 -12.33 11.43
CA GLY A 20 -5.35 -13.13 12.44
C GLY A 20 -6.73 -13.63 12.03
N GLU A 21 -7.41 -12.91 11.13
CA GLU A 21 -8.68 -13.32 10.52
C GLU A 21 -8.51 -14.24 9.30
N GLY A 22 -7.28 -14.49 8.85
CA GLY A 22 -6.95 -15.36 7.73
C GLY A 22 -6.74 -14.66 6.39
N ALA A 23 -6.42 -13.35 6.38
CA ALA A 23 -5.97 -12.69 5.16
C ALA A 23 -4.68 -13.32 4.64
N ALA A 24 -4.63 -13.62 3.35
CA ALA A 24 -3.45 -14.21 2.69
C ALA A 24 -2.53 -13.15 2.07
N MET A 25 -2.98 -11.89 2.07
CA MET A 25 -2.31 -10.75 1.45
C MET A 25 -2.76 -9.45 2.11
N ILE A 26 -1.83 -8.49 2.24
CA ILE A 26 -2.12 -7.14 2.68
C ILE A 26 -1.93 -6.15 1.53
N ARG A 27 -2.68 -5.06 1.58
CA ARG A 27 -2.40 -3.86 0.79
C ARG A 27 -2.59 -2.60 1.62
N THR A 28 -2.01 -1.48 1.20
CA THR A 28 -2.42 -0.18 1.76
C THR A 28 -3.90 0.07 1.43
N LYS A 29 -4.62 0.77 2.31
CA LYS A 29 -5.96 1.26 1.94
C LYS A 29 -5.84 2.38 0.89
N GLY A 30 -4.96 3.33 1.16
CA GLY A 30 -4.84 4.59 0.42
C GLY A 30 -6.16 5.35 0.41
N GLU A 31 -6.27 6.34 -0.47
CA GLU A 31 -7.55 6.97 -0.79
C GLU A 31 -7.92 6.58 -2.22
N ALA A 32 -8.99 5.81 -2.38
CA ALA A 32 -9.30 5.20 -3.66
C ALA A 32 -10.08 6.17 -4.55
N GLY A 33 -9.70 6.29 -5.82
CA GLY A 33 -10.43 7.12 -6.78
C GLY A 33 -10.03 8.59 -6.81
N THR A 34 -9.13 9.04 -5.92
CA THR A 34 -8.61 10.42 -5.89
C THR A 34 -7.48 10.68 -6.86
N GLY A 35 -6.72 9.65 -7.26
CA GLY A 35 -5.47 9.85 -7.99
C GLY A 35 -4.36 10.52 -7.16
N ASP A 36 -4.50 10.52 -5.83
CA ASP A 36 -3.53 11.07 -4.89
C ASP A 36 -2.88 9.95 -4.05
N VAL A 37 -1.60 9.69 -4.30
CA VAL A 37 -0.82 8.59 -3.71
C VAL A 37 -0.44 8.84 -2.22
N VAL A 38 -0.66 10.05 -1.70
CA VAL A 38 -0.18 10.46 -0.36
C VAL A 38 -0.62 9.50 0.74
N GLU A 39 -1.87 9.05 0.74
CA GLU A 39 -2.35 8.12 1.76
C GLU A 39 -1.77 6.71 1.60
N ALA A 40 -1.52 6.24 0.37
CA ALA A 40 -0.81 4.98 0.17
C ALA A 40 0.62 5.04 0.72
N VAL A 41 1.34 6.15 0.46
CA VAL A 41 2.68 6.40 1.02
C VAL A 41 2.63 6.45 2.55
N ARG A 42 1.66 7.17 3.12
CA ARG A 42 1.49 7.29 4.58
C ARG A 42 1.29 5.91 5.22
N HIS A 43 0.31 5.15 4.74
CA HIS A 43 0.00 3.83 5.29
C HIS A 43 1.19 2.88 5.21
N PHE A 44 1.87 2.83 4.06
CA PHE A 44 3.04 1.97 3.89
C PHE A 44 4.17 2.36 4.86
N ARG A 45 4.49 3.65 4.96
CA ARG A 45 5.52 4.14 5.89
C ARG A 45 5.18 3.86 7.35
N THR A 46 3.91 4.00 7.73
CA THR A 46 3.44 3.66 9.08
C THR A 46 3.64 2.18 9.37
N ILE A 47 3.14 1.30 8.49
CA ILE A 47 3.29 -0.15 8.64
C ILE A 47 4.77 -0.53 8.75
N ASN A 48 5.60 -0.07 7.82
CA ASN A 48 7.02 -0.43 7.80
C ASN A 48 7.78 0.15 9.00
N GLY A 49 7.47 1.39 9.41
CA GLY A 49 8.08 2.00 10.60
C GLY A 49 7.74 1.23 11.89
N GLU A 50 6.49 0.76 12.02
CA GLU A 50 6.07 -0.07 13.15
C GLU A 50 6.73 -1.46 13.13
N ILE A 51 6.92 -2.06 11.95
CA ILE A 51 7.67 -3.31 11.79
C ILE A 51 9.13 -3.13 12.26
N GLN A 52 9.80 -2.07 11.79
CA GLN A 52 11.19 -1.79 12.19
C GLN A 52 11.28 -1.52 13.70
N ARG A 53 10.26 -0.88 14.28
CA ARG A 53 10.18 -0.68 15.74
C ARG A 53 10.07 -2.01 16.47
N LEU A 54 9.18 -2.93 16.03
CA LEU A 54 9.04 -4.26 16.62
C LEU A 54 10.34 -5.07 16.51
N ALA A 55 11.01 -5.03 15.36
CA ALA A 55 12.25 -5.76 15.12
C ALA A 55 13.40 -5.32 16.06
N GLY A 56 13.35 -4.09 16.55
CA GLY A 56 14.31 -3.56 17.53
C GLY A 56 13.90 -3.73 19.00
N MET A 57 12.70 -4.26 19.29
CA MET A 57 12.21 -4.45 20.67
C MET A 57 12.76 -5.72 21.30
N LYS A 58 12.82 -5.74 22.63
CA LYS A 58 13.08 -6.98 23.37
C LYS A 58 11.82 -7.82 23.47
N HIS A 59 11.98 -9.14 23.55
CA HIS A 59 10.87 -10.08 23.60
C HIS A 59 9.88 -9.77 24.74
N GLU A 60 10.36 -9.30 25.90
CA GLU A 60 9.52 -8.97 27.06
C GLU A 60 8.54 -7.80 26.80
N GLU A 61 8.85 -6.93 25.84
CA GLU A 61 8.03 -5.77 25.47
C GLU A 61 6.94 -6.12 24.44
N LEU A 62 7.04 -7.29 23.80
CA LEU A 62 6.17 -7.69 22.69
C LEU A 62 4.73 -7.94 23.16
N MET A 63 4.54 -8.49 24.37
CA MET A 63 3.19 -8.80 24.88
C MET A 63 2.38 -7.51 25.13
N SER A 64 3.01 -6.48 25.72
CA SER A 64 2.37 -5.18 25.88
C SER A 64 2.09 -4.52 24.53
N THR A 65 3.02 -4.62 23.59
CA THR A 65 2.85 -4.04 22.26
C THR A 65 1.74 -4.73 21.47
N ALA A 66 1.62 -6.06 21.57
CA ALA A 66 0.53 -6.82 20.95
C ALA A 66 -0.84 -6.39 21.48
N ARG A 67 -0.97 -6.18 22.80
CA ARG A 67 -2.19 -5.64 23.41
C ARG A 67 -2.53 -4.26 22.87
N ASP A 68 -1.55 -3.36 22.80
CA ASP A 68 -1.78 -1.97 22.37
C ASP A 68 -2.11 -1.89 20.86
N LEU A 69 -1.52 -2.77 20.04
CA LEU A 69 -1.88 -2.96 18.63
C LEU A 69 -3.22 -3.70 18.45
N GLY A 70 -3.75 -4.33 19.50
CA GLY A 70 -4.91 -5.22 19.41
C GLY A 70 -4.67 -6.40 18.46
N ALA A 71 -3.44 -6.89 18.36
CA ALA A 71 -3.01 -7.90 17.38
C ALA A 71 -2.69 -9.26 18.04
N PRO A 72 -2.80 -10.38 17.32
CA PRO A 72 -2.41 -11.69 17.84
C PRO A 72 -0.92 -11.73 18.20
N PHE A 73 -0.60 -12.15 19.42
CA PHE A 73 0.77 -12.15 19.94
C PHE A 73 1.76 -12.93 19.06
N GLY A 74 1.38 -14.12 18.58
CA GLY A 74 2.26 -14.93 17.71
C GLY A 74 2.64 -14.23 16.40
N LEU A 75 1.75 -13.41 15.83
CA LEU A 75 2.07 -12.62 14.64
C LEU A 75 2.98 -11.43 14.97
N VAL A 76 2.81 -10.82 16.14
CA VAL A 76 3.70 -9.75 16.62
C VAL A 76 5.10 -10.30 16.85
N GLU A 77 5.21 -11.49 17.43
CA GLU A 77 6.47 -12.20 17.66
C GLU A 77 7.15 -12.56 16.33
N GLU A 78 6.44 -13.16 15.38
CA GLU A 78 6.98 -13.50 14.05
C GLU A 78 7.48 -12.25 13.31
N VAL A 79 6.74 -11.14 13.37
CA VAL A 79 7.15 -9.87 12.73
C VAL A 79 8.36 -9.26 13.42
N ALA A 80 8.44 -9.33 14.75
CA ALA A 80 9.60 -8.87 15.51
C ALA A 80 10.85 -9.70 15.17
N GLU A 81 10.72 -11.02 15.01
CA GLU A 81 11.83 -11.90 14.66
C GLU A 81 12.29 -11.71 13.21
N THR A 82 11.35 -11.63 12.27
CA THR A 82 11.65 -11.63 10.82
C THR A 82 11.89 -10.24 10.24
N GLY A 83 11.43 -9.19 10.92
CA GLY A 83 11.50 -7.81 10.45
C GLY A 83 10.62 -7.50 9.23
N LYS A 84 9.61 -8.34 8.97
CA LYS A 84 8.69 -8.19 7.83
C LYS A 84 7.33 -8.81 8.13
N LEU A 85 6.33 -8.53 7.29
CA LEU A 85 5.06 -9.25 7.31
C LEU A 85 5.25 -10.69 6.78
N PRO A 86 4.49 -11.68 7.29
CA PRO A 86 4.53 -13.06 6.79
C PRO A 86 3.79 -13.25 5.46
N VAL A 87 3.25 -12.18 4.88
CA VAL A 87 2.57 -12.16 3.58
C VAL A 87 3.03 -10.95 2.76
N VAL A 88 2.73 -10.96 1.46
CA VAL A 88 3.01 -9.82 0.58
C VAL A 88 2.15 -8.59 0.95
N ASN A 89 2.73 -7.41 0.78
CA ASN A 89 2.14 -6.11 1.05
C ASN A 89 2.20 -5.20 -0.19
N PHE A 90 1.07 -4.99 -0.85
CA PHE A 90 0.99 -4.15 -2.05
C PHE A 90 0.56 -2.72 -1.74
N ALA A 91 0.97 -1.76 -2.57
CA ALA A 91 0.34 -0.45 -2.57
C ALA A 91 -1.02 -0.48 -3.27
N ALA A 92 -1.99 0.24 -2.74
CA ALA A 92 -3.26 0.55 -3.38
C ALA A 92 -3.80 1.91 -2.92
N GLY A 93 -4.60 2.54 -3.78
CA GLY A 93 -5.19 3.85 -3.58
C GLY A 93 -4.29 4.97 -4.11
N GLY A 94 -4.85 5.87 -4.91
CA GLY A 94 -4.14 7.06 -5.40
C GLY A 94 -3.12 6.90 -6.53
N ILE A 95 -2.69 5.69 -6.89
CA ILE A 95 -1.70 5.48 -7.96
C ILE A 95 -2.32 5.84 -9.33
N ALA A 96 -1.79 6.88 -9.98
CA ALA A 96 -2.32 7.40 -11.25
C ALA A 96 -1.26 7.53 -12.37
N THR A 97 0.02 7.49 -12.02
CA THR A 97 1.14 7.66 -12.94
C THR A 97 2.19 6.55 -12.83
N PRO A 98 3.04 6.36 -13.85
CA PRO A 98 4.19 5.46 -13.75
C PRO A 98 5.15 5.87 -12.63
N ALA A 99 5.29 7.17 -12.35
CA ALA A 99 6.12 7.69 -11.27
C ALA A 99 5.58 7.28 -9.89
N ASP A 100 4.26 7.32 -9.68
CA ASP A 100 3.64 6.83 -8.43
C ASP A 100 3.91 5.35 -8.22
N ALA A 101 3.78 4.54 -9.28
CA ALA A 101 4.03 3.11 -9.23
C ALA A 101 5.50 2.83 -8.88
N ALA A 102 6.45 3.51 -9.55
CA ALA A 102 7.86 3.37 -9.27
C ALA A 102 8.22 3.84 -7.85
N LEU A 103 7.65 4.96 -7.39
CA LEU A 103 7.82 5.46 -6.03
C LEU A 103 7.42 4.41 -4.99
N MET A 104 6.24 3.80 -5.15
CA MET A 104 5.78 2.79 -4.19
C MET A 104 6.71 1.57 -4.16
N MET A 105 7.18 1.10 -5.32
CA MET A 105 8.17 0.02 -5.40
C MET A 105 9.49 0.40 -4.72
N GLN A 106 9.99 1.61 -4.93
CA GLN A 106 11.20 2.11 -4.26
C GLN A 106 11.06 2.23 -2.73
N LEU A 107 9.84 2.46 -2.24
CA LEU A 107 9.57 2.43 -0.80
C LEU A 107 9.64 1.01 -0.21
N GLY A 108 9.47 -0.03 -1.03
CA GLY A 108 9.60 -1.43 -0.63
C GLY A 108 8.28 -2.22 -0.59
N VAL A 109 7.28 -1.82 -1.38
CA VAL A 109 6.08 -2.66 -1.57
C VAL A 109 6.39 -3.84 -2.48
N ASP A 110 5.62 -4.93 -2.34
CA ASP A 110 5.79 -6.12 -3.18
C ASP A 110 5.09 -6.00 -4.55
N GLY A 111 4.30 -4.94 -4.74
CA GLY A 111 3.55 -4.67 -5.97
C GLY A 111 2.54 -3.53 -5.80
N VAL A 112 1.82 -3.22 -6.88
CA VAL A 112 0.86 -2.11 -6.92
C VAL A 112 -0.50 -2.54 -7.49
N PHE A 113 -1.58 -2.03 -6.90
CA PHE A 113 -2.93 -2.09 -7.44
C PHE A 113 -3.31 -0.76 -8.07
N VAL A 114 -3.76 -0.80 -9.32
CA VAL A 114 -4.21 0.39 -10.05
C VAL A 114 -5.59 0.15 -10.64
N GLY A 115 -6.50 1.08 -10.39
CA GLY A 115 -7.88 1.06 -10.92
C GLY A 115 -8.18 2.32 -11.70
N SER A 116 -8.68 3.36 -11.02
CA SER A 116 -9.07 4.63 -11.63
C SER A 116 -7.94 5.30 -12.40
N GLY A 117 -6.70 5.18 -11.93
CA GLY A 117 -5.51 5.74 -12.59
C GLY A 117 -5.35 5.30 -14.04
N ILE A 118 -5.81 4.10 -14.39
CA ILE A 118 -5.79 3.57 -15.76
C ILE A 118 -7.11 3.89 -16.46
N PHE A 119 -8.23 3.42 -15.92
CA PHE A 119 -9.51 3.40 -16.64
C PHE A 119 -10.23 4.75 -16.73
N LYS A 120 -9.82 5.75 -15.93
CA LYS A 120 -10.33 7.13 -16.04
C LYS A 120 -9.36 8.06 -16.78
N SER A 121 -8.34 7.53 -17.46
CA SER A 121 -7.41 8.32 -18.27
C SER A 121 -7.85 8.39 -19.75
N GLY A 122 -7.24 9.29 -20.51
CA GLY A 122 -7.53 9.46 -21.95
C GLY A 122 -7.08 8.29 -22.83
N ASP A 123 -6.05 7.53 -22.42
CA ASP A 123 -5.59 6.31 -23.10
C ASP A 123 -5.25 5.21 -22.06
N PRO A 124 -6.26 4.41 -21.65
CA PRO A 124 -6.06 3.36 -20.66
C PRO A 124 -5.06 2.28 -21.09
N ALA A 125 -4.98 1.94 -22.38
CA ALA A 125 -4.12 0.86 -22.86
C ALA A 125 -2.64 1.26 -22.75
N THR A 126 -2.30 2.45 -23.24
CA THR A 126 -0.94 2.99 -23.16
C THR A 126 -0.53 3.20 -21.70
N ARG A 127 -1.44 3.75 -20.88
CA ARG A 127 -1.16 3.97 -19.46
C ARG A 127 -0.98 2.69 -18.66
N ALA A 128 -1.79 1.66 -18.92
CA ALA A 128 -1.63 0.36 -18.27
C ALA A 128 -0.25 -0.24 -18.57
N LYS A 129 0.17 -0.22 -19.84
CA LYS A 129 1.50 -0.69 -20.25
C LYS A 129 2.61 0.10 -19.57
N ALA A 130 2.50 1.42 -19.52
CA ALA A 130 3.49 2.29 -18.88
C ALA A 130 3.61 2.03 -17.37
N ILE A 131 2.50 1.82 -16.67
CA ILE A 131 2.50 1.47 -15.25
C ILE A 131 3.16 0.12 -15.02
N VAL A 132 2.84 -0.90 -15.82
CA VAL A 132 3.47 -2.23 -15.71
C VAL A 132 4.98 -2.15 -15.93
N GLU A 133 5.42 -1.42 -16.96
CA GLU A 133 6.85 -1.21 -17.23
C GLU A 133 7.55 -0.45 -16.10
N ALA A 134 6.95 0.62 -15.57
CA ALA A 134 7.52 1.36 -14.44
C ALA A 134 7.54 0.56 -13.13
N THR A 135 6.54 -0.29 -12.87
CA THR A 135 6.58 -1.23 -11.73
C THR A 135 7.70 -2.25 -11.87
N THR A 136 7.98 -2.71 -13.10
CA THR A 136 9.03 -3.71 -13.35
C THR A 136 10.44 -3.10 -13.28
N TYR A 137 10.61 -1.89 -13.83
CA TYR A 137 11.90 -1.21 -13.97
C TYR A 137 11.99 0.04 -13.08
N TYR A 138 11.43 -0.04 -11.86
CA TYR A 138 11.30 1.11 -10.97
C TYR A 138 12.63 1.75 -10.54
N GLU A 139 13.75 1.03 -10.66
CA GLU A 139 15.11 1.52 -10.37
C GLU A 139 15.80 2.16 -11.57
N ASP A 140 15.24 2.02 -12.79
CA ASP A 140 15.79 2.65 -13.99
C ASP A 140 15.05 3.98 -14.28
N PRO A 141 15.62 5.13 -13.88
CA PRO A 141 14.99 6.43 -14.11
C PRO A 141 14.82 6.75 -15.60
N SER A 142 15.65 6.16 -16.48
CA SER A 142 15.55 6.37 -17.92
C SER A 142 14.33 5.67 -18.49
N ILE A 143 14.04 4.43 -18.03
CA ILE A 143 12.83 3.71 -18.41
C ILE A 143 11.60 4.42 -17.83
N VAL A 144 11.60 4.76 -16.54
CA VAL A 144 10.47 5.48 -15.90
C VAL A 144 10.18 6.79 -16.63
N ALA A 145 11.20 7.57 -16.98
CA ALA A 145 11.03 8.82 -17.73
C ALA A 145 10.54 8.58 -19.17
N LYS A 146 10.98 7.51 -19.83
CA LYS A 146 10.55 7.15 -21.19
C LYS A 146 9.08 6.76 -21.21
N VAL A 147 8.65 5.88 -20.31
CA VAL A 147 7.26 5.39 -20.26
C VAL A 147 6.28 6.42 -19.71
N SER A 148 6.77 7.51 -19.10
CA SER A 148 5.94 8.63 -18.63
C SER A 148 5.57 9.64 -19.74
N ARG A 149 6.04 9.44 -20.98
CA ARG A 149 5.78 10.36 -22.11
C ARG A 149 4.53 9.94 -22.88
N ASP A 150 3.87 10.93 -23.48
CA ASP A 150 2.78 10.74 -24.44
C ASP A 150 1.63 9.82 -23.94
N LEU A 151 1.34 9.86 -22.64
CA LEU A 151 0.33 9.03 -21.97
C LEU A 151 -1.12 9.53 -22.11
N GLY A 152 -1.32 10.61 -22.88
CA GLY A 152 -2.57 11.34 -22.94
C GLY A 152 -2.98 11.97 -21.60
N GLU A 153 -4.20 12.48 -21.57
CA GLU A 153 -4.79 13.13 -20.39
C GLU A 153 -4.83 12.16 -19.18
N PRO A 154 -4.30 12.56 -18.00
CA PRO A 154 -4.44 11.76 -16.78
C PRO A 154 -5.90 11.77 -16.30
N MET A 155 -6.21 10.91 -15.33
CA MET A 155 -7.47 11.06 -14.60
C MET A 155 -7.51 12.42 -13.88
N VAL A 156 -8.70 12.99 -13.72
CA VAL A 156 -8.89 14.17 -12.87
C VAL A 156 -8.68 13.74 -11.41
N GLY A 157 -7.64 14.30 -10.78
CA GLY A 157 -7.33 14.06 -9.38
C GLY A 157 -8.17 14.93 -8.45
N ILE A 158 -8.40 14.44 -7.23
CA ILE A 158 -9.00 15.19 -6.13
C ILE A 158 -8.02 15.11 -4.97
N GLY A 159 -7.57 16.25 -4.44
CA GLY A 159 -6.66 16.25 -3.30
C GLY A 159 -7.34 15.66 -2.07
N VAL A 160 -6.68 14.76 -1.33
CA VAL A 160 -7.30 14.12 -0.15
C VAL A 160 -7.71 15.15 0.92
N THR A 161 -7.01 16.30 0.97
CA THR A 161 -7.32 17.41 1.86
C THR A 161 -8.60 18.17 1.50
N GLU A 162 -9.08 18.01 0.26
CA GLU A 162 -10.28 18.68 -0.26
C GLU A 162 -11.54 17.84 -0.04
N LEU A 163 -11.38 16.55 0.31
CA LEU A 163 -12.49 15.65 0.62
C LEU A 163 -13.03 15.88 2.03
N ASP A 164 -14.35 15.93 2.15
CA ASP A 164 -15.05 15.86 3.43
C ASP A 164 -14.79 14.50 4.10
N GLU A 165 -14.84 14.44 5.44
CA GLU A 165 -14.57 13.20 6.18
C GLU A 165 -15.51 12.06 5.78
N SER A 166 -16.75 12.36 5.41
CA SER A 166 -17.77 11.39 4.96
C SER A 166 -17.44 10.75 3.62
N GLU A 167 -16.63 11.42 2.79
CA GLU A 167 -16.26 10.98 1.44
C GLU A 167 -14.99 10.11 1.46
N ARG A 168 -14.21 10.16 2.55
CA ARG A 168 -12.97 9.38 2.69
C ARG A 168 -13.25 7.89 2.84
N LEU A 169 -12.55 7.10 2.03
CA LEU A 169 -12.61 5.65 2.01
C LEU A 169 -11.53 5.02 2.89
N ALA A 170 -10.39 5.68 3.09
CA ALA A 170 -9.30 5.18 3.92
C ALA A 170 -9.79 4.82 5.35
N GLY A 171 -10.72 5.61 5.89
CA GLY A 171 -11.27 5.44 7.23
C GLY A 171 -12.25 4.27 7.41
N ARG A 172 -12.73 3.66 6.33
CA ARG A 172 -13.77 2.61 6.41
C ARG A 172 -13.19 1.28 6.87
N GLY A 173 -13.91 0.57 7.74
CA GLY A 173 -13.48 -0.71 8.32
C GLY A 173 -12.64 -0.54 9.58
N TRP A 174 -11.72 -1.48 9.82
CA TRP A 174 -10.78 -1.45 10.95
C TRP A 174 -9.81 -0.28 10.91
#